data_AF-A0A519RYK9-F1
#
_entry.id   AF-A0A519RYK9-F1
#
_cell.length_a   1.000
_cell.length_b   1.000
_cell.length_c   1.000
_cell.angle_alpha   90.00
_cell.angle_beta   90.00
_cell.angle_gamma   90.00
#
_symmetry.space_group_name_H-M   'P 1'
#
loop_
_entity.id
_entity.type
_entity.pdbx_description
1 polymer ?
#
loop_
_entity_poly.entity_id
_entity_poly.type
_entity_poly.pdbx_seq_one_letter_code
_entity_poly.pdbx_strand_id
1 'polypeptide(L)'
;MVDFVLHDKAEAESVIVTNARHYHSLQEVYKSLTDVADGLETNIPGDLLALDIRRCLHYLGTITGEVSNEDLLDYVFSKFCIGK
;
A
#
# COMPACT_ATOMS: atom_id res chain seq x y z
N MET A 1 12.62 -13.02 22.20
CA MET A 1 13.57 -12.92 21.07
C MET A 1 12.85 -12.30 19.87
N VAL A 2 12.32 -11.07 20.04
CA VAL A 2 11.79 -10.24 18.96
C VAL A 2 11.99 -8.74 19.23
N ASP A 3 12.79 -8.39 20.24
CA ASP A 3 12.88 -7.03 20.80
C ASP A 3 13.96 -6.13 20.17
N PHE A 4 14.44 -6.41 18.95
CA PHE A 4 15.67 -5.78 18.43
C PHE A 4 15.53 -4.82 17.25
N VAL A 5 14.32 -4.40 16.85
CA VAL A 5 14.17 -3.57 15.63
C VAL A 5 13.63 -2.15 15.86
N LEU A 6 13.19 -1.79 17.08
CA LEU A 6 12.60 -0.46 17.33
C LEU A 6 13.51 0.47 18.15
N HIS A 7 14.81 0.48 17.87
CA HIS A 7 15.71 1.46 18.47
C HIS A 7 16.68 2.07 17.45
N ASP A 8 16.11 2.73 16.46
CA ASP A 8 16.76 3.91 15.92
C ASP A 8 15.72 5.02 15.82
N LYS A 9 15.69 5.89 16.83
CA LYS A 9 15.14 7.24 16.66
C LYS A 9 16.10 7.94 15.70
N ALA A 10 15.96 7.64 14.41
CA ALA A 10 16.47 8.49 13.35
C ALA A 10 15.99 9.90 13.71
N GLU A 11 16.94 10.83 13.88
CA GLU A 11 16.62 12.24 14.04
C GLU A 11 15.64 12.58 12.91
N ALA A 12 14.37 12.79 13.28
CA ALA A 12 13.30 12.95 12.31
C ALA A 12 13.44 14.34 11.71
N GLU A 13 14.31 14.49 10.71
CA GLU A 13 14.02 15.41 9.63
C GLU A 13 12.60 15.05 9.17
N SER A 14 11.65 15.95 9.43
CA SER A 14 10.27 15.72 9.08
C SER A 14 10.20 15.55 7.56
N VAL A 15 10.03 14.31 7.10
CA VAL A 15 9.82 14.03 5.68
C VAL A 15 8.43 14.54 5.33
N ILE A 16 8.38 15.72 4.68
CA ILE A 16 7.12 16.31 4.23
C ILE A 16 6.74 15.70 2.88
N VAL A 17 5.57 15.07 2.83
CA VAL A 17 4.99 14.55 1.59
C VAL A 17 4.32 15.70 0.84
N THR A 18 4.94 16.19 -0.23
CA THR A 18 4.41 17.30 -1.05
C THR A 18 3.59 16.84 -2.25
N ASN A 19 3.76 15.57 -2.67
CA ASN A 19 3.05 15.01 -3.81
C ASN A 19 1.68 14.48 -3.39
N ALA A 20 0.61 15.06 -3.94
CA ALA A 20 -0.77 14.66 -3.65
C ALA A 20 -1.07 13.19 -3.98
N ARG A 21 -0.44 12.61 -5.01
CA ARG A 21 -0.57 11.18 -5.35
C ARG A 21 0.06 10.31 -4.26
N HIS A 22 1.25 10.65 -3.79
CA HIS A 22 1.91 9.89 -2.73
C HIS A 22 1.14 10.01 -1.41
N TYR A 23 0.61 11.20 -1.12
CA TYR A 23 -0.27 11.40 0.03
C TYR A 23 -1.50 10.49 -0.04
N HIS A 24 -2.17 10.43 -1.19
CA HIS A 24 -3.31 9.54 -1.38
C HIS A 24 -2.93 8.06 -1.20
N SER A 25 -1.84 7.59 -1.82
CA SER A 25 -1.37 6.22 -1.65
C SER A 25 -1.07 5.89 -0.18
N LEU A 26 -0.46 6.82 0.57
CA LEU A 26 -0.21 6.64 2.01
C LEU A 26 -1.50 6.58 2.83
N GLN A 27 -2.54 7.33 2.46
CA GLN A 27 -3.85 7.22 3.11
C GLN A 27 -4.47 5.84 2.91
N GLU A 28 -4.38 5.28 1.69
CA GLU A 28 -4.90 3.95 1.40
C GLU A 28 -4.08 2.84 2.09
N VAL A 29 -2.75 3.01 2.19
CA VAL A 29 -1.88 2.14 2.99
C VAL A 29 -2.32 2.15 4.45
N TYR A 30 -2.48 3.34 5.04
CA TYR A 30 -2.89 3.48 6.43
C TYR A 30 -4.24 2.82 6.71
N LYS A 31 -5.21 3.03 5.83
CA LYS A 31 -6.52 2.38 5.90
C LYS A 31 -6.38 0.86 5.86
N SER A 32 -5.66 0.32 4.87
CA SER A 32 -5.51 -1.14 4.71
C SER A 32 -4.82 -1.77 5.92
N LEU A 33 -3.83 -1.09 6.51
CA LEU A 33 -3.18 -1.56 7.74
C LEU A 33 -4.11 -1.52 8.95
N THR A 34 -4.99 -0.52 9.03
CA THR A 34 -6.01 -0.43 10.08
C THR A 34 -7.00 -1.59 9.95
N ASP A 35 -7.49 -1.85 8.74
CA ASP A 35 -8.40 -2.98 8.45
C ASP A 35 -7.74 -4.33 8.81
N VAL A 36 -6.44 -4.51 8.54
CA VAL A 36 -5.68 -5.70 8.96
C VAL A 36 -5.58 -5.80 10.48
N ALA A 37 -5.27 -4.70 11.17
CA ALA A 37 -5.16 -4.69 12.63
C ALA A 37 -6.49 -5.04 13.29
N ASP A 38 -7.58 -4.40 12.86
CA ASP A 38 -8.93 -4.69 13.33
C ASP A 38 -9.34 -6.14 13.02
N GLY A 39 -8.99 -6.62 11.82
CA GLY A 39 -9.24 -8.00 11.41
C GLY A 39 -8.48 -9.04 12.26
N LEU A 40 -7.27 -8.72 12.70
CA LEU A 40 -6.51 -9.55 13.64
C LEU A 40 -7.18 -9.60 15.02
N GLU A 41 -7.62 -8.45 15.54
CA GLU A 41 -8.32 -8.38 16.83
C GLU A 41 -9.66 -9.14 16.81
N THR A 42 -10.35 -9.09 15.67
CA THR A 42 -11.64 -9.77 15.47
C THR A 42 -11.53 -11.22 14.99
N ASN A 43 -10.32 -11.78 14.92
CA ASN A 43 -10.04 -13.17 14.49
C ASN A 43 -10.60 -13.50 13.09
N ILE A 44 -10.49 -12.56 12.15
CA ILE A 44 -10.82 -12.80 10.75
C ILE A 44 -9.85 -13.85 10.15
N PRO A 45 -10.35 -14.77 9.30
CA PRO A 45 -9.50 -15.73 8.59
C PRO A 45 -8.34 -15.07 7.83
N GLY A 46 -7.15 -15.68 7.91
CA GLY A 46 -5.94 -15.17 7.26
C GLY A 46 -6.07 -14.94 5.76
N ASP A 47 -6.91 -15.72 5.06
CA ASP A 47 -7.17 -15.55 3.62
C ASP A 47 -7.82 -14.20 3.29
N LEU A 48 -8.66 -13.68 4.19
CA LEU A 48 -9.28 -12.37 4.06
C LEU A 48 -8.29 -11.27 4.42
N LEU A 49 -7.53 -11.43 5.50
CA LEU A 49 -6.46 -10.48 5.88
C LEU A 49 -5.40 -10.34 4.78
N ALA A 50 -5.10 -11.44 4.08
CA ALA A 50 -4.14 -11.44 2.98
C ALA A 50 -4.58 -10.51 1.83
N LEU A 51 -5.87 -10.26 1.65
CA LEU A 51 -6.36 -9.29 0.66
C LEU A 51 -5.94 -7.86 1.01
N ASP A 52 -6.15 -7.47 2.27
CA ASP A 52 -5.82 -6.12 2.74
C ASP A 52 -4.30 -5.91 2.78
N ILE A 53 -3.53 -6.95 3.12
CA ILE A 53 -2.06 -6.93 3.02
C ILE A 53 -1.61 -6.73 1.57
N ARG A 54 -2.18 -7.45 0.60
CA ARG A 54 -1.86 -7.25 -0.83
C ARG A 54 -2.20 -5.84 -1.30
N ARG A 55 -3.34 -5.30 -0.85
CA ARG A 55 -3.76 -3.93 -1.15
C ARG A 55 -2.79 -2.89 -0.60
N CYS A 56 -2.34 -3.07 0.64
CA CYS A 56 -1.29 -2.24 1.25
C CYS A 56 0.00 -2.24 0.41
N LEU A 57 0.47 -3.43 0.02
CA LEU A 57 1.67 -3.57 -0.82
C LEU A 57 1.51 -2.92 -2.19
N HIS A 58 0.33 -3.03 -2.82
CA HIS A 58 0.05 -2.37 -4.09
C HIS A 58 0.22 -0.84 -3.98
N TYR A 59 -0.43 -0.20 -3.01
CA TYR A 59 -0.30 1.26 -2.83
C TYR A 59 1.11 1.70 -2.45
N LEU A 60 1.86 0.90 -1.68
CA LEU A 60 3.28 1.16 -1.44
C LEU A 60 4.09 1.11 -2.74
N GLY A 61 3.82 0.13 -3.61
CA GLY A 61 4.43 0.02 -4.93
C GLY A 61 4.19 1.26 -5.81
N THR A 62 2.99 1.84 -5.75
CA THR A 62 2.69 3.09 -6.49
C THR A 62 3.53 4.30 -6.05
N ILE A 63 4.06 4.29 -4.82
CA ILE A 63 4.93 5.35 -4.29
C ILE A 63 6.37 5.12 -4.73
N THR A 64 6.85 3.88 -4.66
CA THR A 64 8.23 3.51 -5.05
C THR A 64 8.42 3.42 -6.57
N GLY A 65 7.32 3.44 -7.34
CA GLY A 65 7.34 3.27 -8.79
C GLY A 65 7.48 1.81 -9.21
N GLU A 66 7.19 0.86 -8.32
CA GLU A 66 7.01 -0.54 -8.69
C GLU A 66 5.77 -0.65 -9.58
N VAL A 67 6.00 -1.00 -10.84
CA VAL A 67 4.92 -1.23 -11.81
C VAL A 67 4.30 -2.59 -11.51
N SER A 68 3.03 -2.59 -11.11
CA SER A 68 2.30 -3.85 -10.97
C SER A 68 1.89 -4.39 -12.34
N ASN A 69 1.65 -5.70 -12.45
CA ASN A 69 1.12 -6.27 -13.68
C ASN A 69 -0.25 -5.68 -14.07
N GLU A 70 -1.03 -5.21 -13.09
CA GLU A 70 -2.30 -4.52 -13.33
C GLU A 70 -2.08 -3.16 -13.98
N ASP A 71 -1.09 -2.37 -13.53
CA ASP A 71 -0.73 -1.08 -14.16
C ASP A 71 -0.29 -1.27 -15.61
N LEU A 72 0.42 -2.37 -15.88
CA LEU A 72 0.87 -2.72 -17.22
C LEU A 72 -0.32 -3.14 -18.11
N LEU A 73 -1.28 -3.88 -17.55
CA LEU A 73 -2.52 -4.26 -18.22
C LEU A 73 -3.37 -3.02 -18.54
N ASP A 74 -3.57 -2.14 -17.57
CA ASP A 74 -4.34 -0.90 -17.71
C ASP A 74 -3.68 0.04 -18.73
N TYR A 75 -2.35 0.13 -18.73
CA TYR A 75 -1.62 0.87 -19.76
C TYR A 75 -1.84 0.28 -21.15
N VAL A 76 -1.76 -1.05 -21.29
CA VAL A 76 -2.02 -1.75 -22.57
C VAL A 76 -3.46 -1.46 -23.04
N PHE A 77 -4.46 -1.61 -22.18
CA PHE A 77 -5.86 -1.37 -22.51
C PHE A 77 -6.21 0.11 -22.72
N SER A 78 -5.49 1.05 -22.09
CA SER A 78 -5.65 2.49 -22.34
C SER A 78 -5.24 2.94 -23.75
N LYS A 79 -4.43 2.13 -24.45
CA LYS A 79 -4.01 2.35 -25.84
C LYS A 79 -4.88 1.64 -26.86
N PHE A 80 -5.76 0.74 -26.42
CA PHE A 80 -6.85 0.30 -27.26
C PHE A 80 -7.95 1.35 -27.18
N CYS A 81 -8.10 2.15 -28.25
CA CYS A 81 -9.35 2.88 -28.45
C CYS A 81 -10.49 1.87 -28.28
N ILE A 82 -11.35 2.08 -27.28
CA ILE A 82 -12.63 1.38 -27.16
C ILE A 82 -13.46 1.86 -28.36
N GLY A 83 -13.18 1.25 -29.51
CA GLY A 83 -13.77 1.57 -30.78
C GLY A 83 -15.03 0.76 -30.93
N LYS A 84 -16.17 1.38 -30.57
CA LYS A 84 -17.56 0.94 -30.81
C LYS A 84 -17.95 -0.46 -30.31
#